data_AF-A0A815UGC4-F1
#
_entry.id   AF-A0A815UGC4-F1
#
_cell.length_a   1.000
_cell.length_b   1.000
_cell.length_c   1.000
_cell.angle_alpha   90.00
_cell.angle_beta   90.00
_cell.angle_gamma   90.00
#
_symmetry.space_group_name_H-M   'P 1'
#
loop_
_entity.id
_entity.type
_entity.pdbx_description
1 polymer ?
#
loop_
_entity_poly.entity_id
_entity_poly.type
_entity_poly.pdbx_seq_one_letter_code
_entity_poly.pdbx_strand_id
1 'polypeptide(L)' 'MLDSNRMKEDQEQEMILQLNKQVIVTLLDSARYLARQGLAFRRNPESEGNFVQLVYLQRRNNQVFNDWFLKMKLEKYQV' A
#
# COMPACT_ATOMS: atom_id res chain seq x y z
N MET A 1 1.55 -28.29 21.86
CA MET A 1 0.77 -27.02 21.84
C MET A 1 1.62 -25.83 21.41
N LEU A 2 2.86 -25.68 21.93
CA LEU A 2 3.79 -24.60 21.53
C LEU A 2 4.13 -24.57 20.03
N ASP A 3 4.39 -25.71 19.40
CA ASP A 3 4.73 -25.76 17.95
C ASP A 3 3.57 -25.35 17.04
N SER A 4 2.33 -25.56 17.48
CA SER A 4 1.14 -25.16 16.71
C SER A 4 0.92 -23.65 16.76
N ASN A 5 1.31 -22.97 17.84
CA ASN A 5 1.27 -21.51 17.91
C ASN A 5 2.37 -20.89 17.05
N ARG A 6 3.59 -21.44 17.11
CA ARG A 6 4.71 -20.97 16.30
C ARG A 6 4.46 -21.11 14.80
N MET A 7 3.89 -22.24 14.36
CA MET A 7 3.48 -22.44 12.96
C MET A 7 2.41 -21.45 12.50
N LYS A 8 1.48 -21.05 13.39
CA LYS A 8 0.46 -20.05 13.06
C LYS A 8 1.05 -18.65 12.94
N GLU A 9 1.98 -18.30 13.83
CA GLU A 9 2.71 -17.04 13.77
C GLU A 9 3.51 -16.92 12.47
N ASP A 10 4.23 -17.98 12.07
CA ASP A 10 5.00 -18.00 10.83
C ASP A 10 4.09 -17.84 9.58
N GLN A 11 2.92 -18.48 9.59
CA GLN A 11 1.91 -18.34 8.53
C GLN A 11 1.33 -16.93 8.45
N GLU A 12 1.07 -16.30 9.60
CA GLU A 12 0.57 -14.93 9.66
C GLU A 12 1.62 -13.93 9.15
N GLN A 13 2.90 -14.11 9.52
CA GLN A 13 4.00 -13.28 9.04
C GLN A 13 4.19 -13.40 7.52
N GLU A 14 4.16 -14.62 6.97
CA GLU A 14 4.27 -14.82 5.52
C GLU A 14 3.08 -14.18 4.80
N MET A 15 1.86 -14.30 5.34
CA MET A 15 0.69 -13.64 4.76
C MET A 15 0.88 -12.11 4.74
N ILE A 16 1.33 -11.50 5.84
CA ILE A 16 1.60 -10.06 5.92
C ILE A 16 2.66 -9.65 4.89
N LEU A 17 3.73 -10.44 4.76
CA LEU A 17 4.80 -10.18 3.79
C LEU A 17 4.26 -10.17 2.35
N GLN A 18 3.41 -11.14 1.99
CA GLN A 18 2.81 -11.22 0.66
C GLN A 18 1.88 -10.04 0.37
N LEU A 19 1.07 -9.63 1.34
CA LEU A 19 0.21 -8.44 1.21
C LEU A 19 1.04 -7.17 1.02
N ASN A 20 2.13 -7.01 1.79
CA ASN A 20 3.05 -5.88 1.65
C ASN A 20 3.70 -5.84 0.27
N LYS A 21 4.18 -6.99 -0.23
CA LYS A 21 4.73 -7.10 -1.59
C LYS A 21 3.71 -6.68 -2.64
N GLN A 22 2.46 -7.14 -2.54
CA GLN A 22 1.40 -6.79 -3.47
C GLN A 22 1.13 -5.28 -3.49
N VAL A 23 1.09 -4.63 -2.32
CA VAL A 23 0.91 -3.18 -2.21
C VAL A 23 2.09 -2.43 -2.86
N ILE A 24 3.33 -2.81 -2.53
CA ILE A 24 4.54 -2.16 -3.07
C ILE A 24 4.59 -2.28 -4.59
N VAL A 25 4.33 -3.47 -5.15
CA VAL A 25 4.28 -3.68 -6.60
C VAL A 25 3.22 -2.78 -7.24
N THR A 26 2.02 -2.71 -6.67
CA THR A 26 0.93 -1.85 -7.17
C THR A 26 1.32 -0.37 -7.18
N LEU A 27 2.02 0.10 -6.14
CA LEU A 27 2.53 1.47 -6.05
C LEU A 27 3.59 1.74 -7.12
N LEU A 28 4.54 0.81 -7.31
CA LEU A 28 5.59 0.92 -8.32
C LEU A 28 5.02 0.90 -9.75
N ASP A 29 4.03 0.06 -10.01
CA ASP A 29 3.35 0.01 -11.31
C ASP A 29 2.58 1.30 -11.60
N SER A 30 1.92 1.87 -10.58
CA SER A 30 1.26 3.18 -10.69
C SER A 30 2.28 4.29 -11.01
N ALA A 31 3.42 4.30 -10.32
CA ALA A 31 4.51 5.23 -10.59
C ALA A 31 5.06 5.06 -12.01
N ARG A 32 5.31 3.82 -12.42
CA ARG A 32 5.82 3.48 -13.76
C ARG A 32 4.84 3.88 -14.85
N TYR A 33 3.54 3.70 -14.62
CA TYR A 33 2.48 4.13 -15.53
C TYR A 33 2.51 5.65 -15.72
N LEU A 34 2.52 6.41 -14.63
CA LEU A 34 2.60 7.88 -14.70
C LEU A 34 3.84 8.35 -15.45
N ALA A 35 5.00 7.76 -15.15
CA ALA A 35 6.26 8.08 -15.82
C ALA A 35 6.19 7.80 -17.33
N ARG A 36 5.64 6.65 -17.73
CA ARG A 36 5.46 6.29 -19.15
C ARG A 36 4.50 7.22 -19.89
N GLN A 37 3.48 7.71 -19.22
CA GLN A 37 2.49 8.63 -19.80
C GLN A 37 2.95 10.10 -19.76
N GLY A 38 4.13 10.39 -19.20
CA GLY A 38 4.60 11.78 -19.00
C GLY A 38 3.72 12.56 -18.01
N LEU A 39 2.97 11.86 -17.15
CA LEU A 39 2.08 12.48 -16.18
C LEU A 39 2.85 12.85 -14.91
N ALA A 40 2.67 14.08 -14.45
CA ALA A 40 3.29 14.54 -13.23
C ALA A 40 2.75 13.76 -12.01
N PHE A 41 3.63 13.33 -11.11
CA PHE A 41 3.23 12.63 -9.88
C PHE A 41 2.49 13.53 -8.91
N ARG A 42 2.92 14.80 -8.86
CA ARG A 42 2.35 15.89 -8.07
C ARG A 42 1.79 16.93 -9.04
N ARG A 43 0.74 17.66 -8.64
CA ARG A 43 0.22 18.80 -9.41
C ARG A 43 -0.29 19.88 -8.46
N ASN A 44 -0.37 21.09 -9.01
CA ASN A 44 -0.99 22.37 -8.58
C ASN A 44 -1.56 22.43 -7.15
N PRO A 45 -1.37 23.53 -6.39
CA PRO A 45 -1.76 23.66 -4.97
C PRO A 45 -3.20 23.25 -4.61
N GLU A 46 -4.11 23.20 -5.59
CA GLU A 46 -5.54 22.96 -5.43
C GLU A 46 -5.97 21.49 -5.63
N SER A 47 -5.07 20.56 -6.01
CA SER A 47 -5.44 19.14 -6.17
C SER A 47 -4.36 18.18 -5.69
N GLU A 48 -4.78 17.08 -5.06
CA GLU A 48 -3.93 15.91 -4.81
C GLU A 48 -3.29 15.43 -6.12
N GLY A 49 -1.98 15.15 -6.12
CA GLY A 49 -1.24 14.74 -7.33
C GLY A 49 -1.74 13.44 -7.94
N ASN A 50 -1.51 13.21 -9.24
CA ASN A 50 -1.98 12.02 -9.97
C ASN A 50 -1.63 10.70 -9.26
N PHE A 51 -0.43 10.63 -8.67
CA PHE A 51 -0.03 9.44 -7.91
C PHE A 51 -0.92 9.21 -6.70
N VAL A 52 -1.22 10.26 -5.93
CA VAL A 52 -2.03 10.14 -4.72
C VAL A 52 -3.48 9.83 -5.07
N GLN A 53 -3.99 10.39 -6.16
CA GLN A 53 -5.32 10.03 -6.69
C GLN A 53 -5.41 8.55 -7.06
N LEU A 54 -4.39 8.00 -7.72
CA LEU A 54 -4.32 6.56 -8.03
C LEU A 54 -4.26 5.73 -6.74
N VAL A 55 -3.47 6.12 -5.74
CA VAL A 55 -3.42 5.46 -4.43
C VAL A 55 -4.80 5.46 -3.76
N TYR A 56 -5.52 6.59 -3.75
CA TYR A 56 -6.90 6.66 -3.24
C TYR A 56 -7.90 5.85 -4.06
N LEU A 57 -7.69 5.71 -5.37
CA LEU A 57 -8.50 4.85 -6.22
C LEU A 57 -8.27 3.37 -5.87
N GLN A 58 -7.02 2.94 -5.71
CA GLN A 58 -6.69 1.57 -5.29
C GLN A 58 -7.27 1.26 -3.92
N ARG A 59 -7.12 2.19 -2.96
CA ARG A 59 -7.75 2.08 -1.63
C ARG A 59 -9.25 1.84 -1.70
N ARG A 60 -9.99 2.57 -2.54
CA ARG A 60 -11.45 2.44 -2.64
C ARG A 60 -11.90 1.11 -3.22
N ASN A 61 -11.08 0.50 -4.08
CA ASN A 61 -11.45 -0.70 -4.82
C ASN A 61 -10.77 -1.98 -4.33
N ASN A 62 -9.82 -1.87 -3.39
CA ASN A 62 -9.06 -3.00 -2.87
C ASN A 62 -9.00 -2.94 -1.33
N GLN A 63 -9.71 -3.88 -0.69
CA GLN A 63 -9.80 -3.96 0.78
C GLN A 63 -8.44 -4.18 1.44
N VAL A 64 -7.60 -5.06 0.88
CA VAL A 64 -6.23 -5.30 1.38
C VAL A 64 -5.43 -4.00 1.39
N PHE A 65 -5.53 -3.25 0.30
CA PHE A 65 -4.84 -1.98 0.15
C PHE A 65 -5.37 -0.92 1.13
N ASN A 66 -6.69 -0.92 1.38
CA ASN A 66 -7.30 -0.05 2.37
C ASN A 66 -6.85 -0.38 3.80
N ASP A 67 -6.84 -1.65 4.17
CA ASP A 67 -6.43 -2.09 5.50
C ASP A 67 -4.95 -1.77 5.75
N TRP A 68 -4.09 -2.00 4.75
CA TRP A 68 -2.68 -1.59 4.78
C TRP A 68 -2.52 -0.06 4.94
N PHE A 69 -3.27 0.72 4.16
CA PHE A 69 -3.22 2.18 4.21
C PHE A 69 -3.69 2.75 5.56
N LEU A 70 -4.72 2.14 6.16
CA LEU A 70 -5.22 2.52 7.49
C LEU A 70 -4.21 2.17 8.59
N LYS A 71 -3.55 1.01 8.52
CA LYS A 71 -2.47 0.64 9.45
C LYS A 71 -1.31 1.65 9.40
N MET A 72 -0.87 2.05 8.20
CA MET A 72 0.18 3.07 8.06
C MET A 72 -0.23 4.45 8.62
N LYS A 73 -1.51 4.85 8.54
CA LYS A 73 -1.99 6.11 9.12
C LYS A 73 -2.06 6.07 10.65
N LEU A 74 -2.26 4.90 11.25
CA LEU A 74 -2.26 4.70 12.69
C LEU A 74 -0.84 4.75 13.26
N GLU A 75 0.14 4.27 12.49
CA GLU A 75 1.57 4.45 12.75
C GLU A 75 2.08 5.80 12.22
N LYS A 76 1.32 6.87 12.44
CA LYS A 76 1.86 8.23 12.27
C LYS A 76 3.10 8.28 13.16
N TYR A 77 4.28 8.40 12.55
CA TYR A 77 5.57 8.60 13.22
C TYR A 77 5.35 9.36 14.53
N GLN A 78 5.35 8.64 15.65
CA GLN A 78 5.58 9.26 16.94
C GLN A 78 7.04 9.65 16.90
N VAL A 79 7.30 10.86 16.41
CA VAL A 79 8.58 11.54 16.58
C VAL A 79 8.68 11.94 18.05
#